data_AF-A0A8J2K961-F1
#
_entry.id   AF-A0A8J2K961-F1
#
_cell.length_a   1.000
_cell.length_b   1.000
_cell.length_c   1.000
_cell.angle_alpha   90.00
_cell.angle_beta   90.00
_cell.angle_gamma   90.00
#
_symmetry.space_group_name_H-M   'P 1'
#
loop_
_entity.id
_entity.type
_entity.pdbx_description
1 polymer ?
#
loop_
_entity_poly.entity_id
_entity_poly.type
_entity_poly.pdbx_seq_one_letter_code
_entity_poly.pdbx_strand_id
1 'polypeptide(L)'
;MKKASTQEKIILPTAEDMKQERQHTELIQGVETFDKEQGLKPTSTAEKGVLPNAEDVAAEKTQQAILKGVEGFDPNNLKHTETQEKIVLPDKEVIESEKGQLKLMEGIETFDPKKLKHAQTQEKNPLPTKEVIDQEKQV
;
A
#
# COMPACT_ATOMS: atom_id res chain seq x y z
N MET A 1 57.46 -40.52 38.46
CA MET A 1 56.64 -39.45 37.85
C MET A 1 57.11 -39.23 36.42
N LYS A 2 56.24 -39.35 35.41
CA LYS A 2 56.60 -39.11 34.00
C LYS A 2 56.91 -37.62 33.82
N LYS A 3 58.09 -37.27 33.29
CA LYS A 3 58.44 -35.88 32.95
C LYS A 3 57.62 -35.46 31.73
N ALA A 4 56.73 -34.48 31.90
CA ALA A 4 56.00 -33.86 30.81
C ALA A 4 56.97 -32.99 30.00
N SER A 5 57.02 -33.21 28.68
CA SER A 5 57.79 -32.39 27.74
C SER A 5 56.98 -31.12 27.45
N THR A 6 57.46 -29.98 27.92
CA THR A 6 56.95 -28.66 27.52
C THR A 6 57.60 -28.27 26.21
N GLN A 7 56.81 -28.25 25.13
CA GLN A 7 57.24 -27.66 23.85
C GLN A 7 56.79 -26.19 23.85
N GLU A 8 57.73 -25.25 23.89
CA GLU A 8 57.44 -23.84 23.63
C GLU A 8 57.00 -23.68 22.17
N LYS A 9 55.72 -23.35 21.94
CA LYS A 9 55.18 -22.97 20.64
C LYS A 9 55.54 -21.51 20.32
N ILE A 10 56.83 -21.18 20.27
CA ILE A 10 57.28 -19.90 19.72
C ILE A 10 57.42 -20.09 18.22
N ILE A 11 56.38 -19.75 17.47
CA ILE A 11 56.39 -19.77 16.01
C ILE A 11 57.12 -18.49 15.57
N LEU A 12 58.23 -18.64 14.85
CA LEU A 12 58.96 -17.52 14.29
C LEU A 12 58.13 -16.85 13.17
N PRO A 13 58.20 -15.52 13.00
CA PRO A 13 57.54 -14.84 11.91
C PRO A 13 57.91 -15.49 10.58
N THR A 14 56.90 -15.76 9.76
CA THR A 14 57.11 -16.31 8.42
C THR A 14 57.62 -15.23 7.47
N ALA A 15 58.16 -15.64 6.31
CA ALA A 15 58.55 -14.71 5.26
C ALA A 15 57.36 -13.86 4.76
N GLU A 16 56.15 -14.40 4.83
CA GLU A 16 54.93 -13.67 4.48
C GLU A 16 54.60 -12.61 5.54
N ASP A 17 54.71 -12.95 6.84
CA ASP A 17 54.48 -11.99 7.94
C ASP A 17 55.43 -10.79 7.83
N MET A 18 56.72 -11.04 7.57
CA MET A 18 57.71 -9.98 7.37
C MET A 18 57.42 -9.11 6.13
N LYS A 19 56.89 -9.72 5.07
CA LYS A 19 56.55 -9.00 3.84
C LYS A 19 55.31 -8.12 4.05
N GLN A 20 54.29 -8.64 4.74
CA GLN A 20 53.11 -7.88 5.11
C GLN A 20 53.46 -6.72 6.05
N GLU A 21 54.34 -6.94 7.03
CA GLU A 21 54.80 -5.88 7.94
C GLU A 21 55.53 -4.76 7.20
N ARG A 22 56.39 -5.09 6.22
CA ARG A 22 57.05 -4.09 5.36
C ARG A 22 56.04 -3.28 4.55
N GLN A 23 55.11 -3.95 3.86
CA GLN A 23 54.07 -3.28 3.08
C GLN A 23 53.19 -2.36 3.95
N HIS A 24 52.84 -2.82 5.15
CA HIS A 24 52.07 -2.04 6.12
C HIS A 24 52.83 -0.81 6.60
N THR A 25 54.12 -0.97 6.91
CA THR A 25 54.99 0.14 7.33
C THR A 25 55.17 1.17 6.23
N GLU A 26 55.39 0.73 4.99
CA GLU A 26 55.49 1.61 3.82
C GLU A 26 54.19 2.38 3.57
N LEU A 27 53.03 1.73 3.71
CA LEU A 27 51.73 2.38 3.57
C LEU A 27 51.51 3.45 4.64
N ILE A 28 51.80 3.13 5.91
CA ILE A 28 51.69 4.10 7.02
C ILE A 28 52.58 5.30 6.75
N GLN A 29 53.86 5.07 6.41
CA GLN A 29 54.79 6.15 6.15
C GLN A 29 54.35 7.02 4.96
N GLY A 30 53.80 6.39 3.90
CA GLY A 30 53.24 7.09 2.76
C GLY A 30 52.05 7.98 3.12
N VAL A 31 51.19 7.55 4.05
CA VAL A 31 50.05 8.33 4.54
C VAL A 31 50.51 9.44 5.50
N GLU A 32 51.47 9.16 6.38
CA GLU A 32 52.03 10.15 7.33
C GLU A 32 52.74 11.30 6.61
N THR A 33 53.45 10.99 5.53
CA THR A 33 54.19 11.98 4.73
C THR A 33 53.38 12.54 3.57
N PHE A 34 52.10 12.15 3.44
CA PHE A 34 51.24 12.60 2.34
C PHE A 34 50.96 14.10 2.44
N ASP A 35 51.50 14.87 1.51
CA ASP A 35 51.21 16.28 1.35
C ASP A 35 49.83 16.47 0.69
N LYS A 36 48.85 16.90 1.48
CA LYS A 36 47.49 17.17 1.01
C LYS A 36 47.43 18.30 -0.01
N GLU A 37 48.34 19.27 0.04
CA GLU A 37 48.32 20.45 -0.84
C GLU A 37 48.81 20.13 -2.25
N GLN A 38 49.75 19.19 -2.38
CA GLN A 38 50.29 18.75 -3.67
C GLN A 38 49.67 17.45 -4.19
N GLY A 39 49.23 16.57 -3.29
CA GLY A 39 48.69 15.25 -3.62
C GLY A 39 47.20 15.24 -3.96
N LEU A 40 46.45 16.26 -3.54
CA LEU A 40 45.02 16.39 -3.88
C LEU A 40 44.84 17.48 -4.94
N LYS A 41 44.01 17.18 -5.94
CA LYS A 41 43.60 18.19 -6.91
C LYS A 41 42.66 19.19 -6.21
N PRO A 42 42.90 20.51 -6.33
CA PRO A 42 42.01 21.50 -5.75
C PRO A 42 40.63 21.34 -6.39
N THR A 43 39.61 21.16 -5.54
CA THR A 43 38.22 21.05 -5.94
C THR A 43 37.46 22.23 -5.35
N SER A 44 36.89 23.07 -6.20
CA SER A 44 36.07 24.20 -5.76
C SER A 44 34.68 23.70 -5.36
N THR A 45 34.34 23.76 -4.08
CA THR A 45 32.99 23.52 -3.59
C THR A 45 32.18 24.80 -3.74
N ALA A 46 31.27 24.84 -4.71
CA ALA A 46 30.29 25.91 -4.81
C ALA A 46 29.17 25.67 -3.79
N GLU A 47 29.15 26.44 -2.70
CA GLU A 47 27.99 26.49 -1.82
C GLU A 47 26.84 27.15 -2.58
N LYS A 48 25.81 26.36 -2.90
CA LYS A 48 24.60 26.84 -3.58
C LYS A 48 23.65 27.46 -2.55
N GLY A 49 24.11 28.50 -1.86
CA GLY A 49 23.27 29.33 -0.99
C GLY A 49 22.35 30.18 -1.84
N VAL A 50 21.23 29.62 -2.29
CA VAL A 50 20.21 30.41 -3.00
C VAL A 50 19.49 31.24 -1.96
N LEU A 51 19.70 32.55 -2.01
CA LEU A 51 18.90 33.49 -1.23
C LEU A 51 17.45 33.43 -1.73
N PRO A 52 16.46 33.56 -0.83
CA PRO A 52 15.07 33.65 -1.24
C PRO A 52 14.94 34.79 -2.25
N ASN A 53 14.33 34.49 -3.39
CA ASN A 53 14.13 35.44 -4.46
C ASN A 53 12.87 36.30 -4.16
N ALA A 54 12.59 37.28 -5.01
CA ALA A 54 11.44 38.16 -4.82
C ALA A 54 10.09 37.43 -4.83
N GLU A 55 9.98 36.32 -5.57
CA GLU A 55 8.79 35.46 -5.62
C GLU A 55 8.60 34.70 -4.30
N ASP A 56 9.69 34.16 -3.73
CA ASP A 56 9.66 33.47 -2.44
C ASP A 56 9.16 34.39 -1.31
N VAL A 57 9.66 35.63 -1.27
CA VAL A 57 9.26 36.64 -0.28
C VAL A 57 7.81 37.09 -0.50
N ALA A 58 7.37 37.24 -1.76
CA ALA A 58 6.00 37.61 -2.07
C ALA A 58 5.00 36.50 -1.70
N ALA A 59 5.36 35.23 -1.96
CA ALA A 59 4.58 34.07 -1.57
C ALA A 59 4.45 33.99 -0.04
N GLU A 60 5.55 34.14 0.70
CA GLU A 60 5.54 34.10 2.16
C GLU A 60 4.70 35.24 2.76
N LYS A 61 4.81 36.45 2.22
CA LYS A 61 3.98 37.58 2.66
C LYS A 61 2.48 37.33 2.43
N THR A 62 2.13 36.69 1.31
CA THR A 62 0.76 36.34 0.98
C THR A 62 0.22 35.28 1.95
N GLN A 63 1.00 34.23 2.21
CA GLN A 63 0.64 33.18 3.17
C GLN A 63 0.46 33.75 4.58
N GLN A 64 1.38 34.60 5.02
CA GLN A 64 1.30 35.25 6.34
C GLN A 64 0.06 36.15 6.45
N ALA A 65 -0.31 36.87 5.38
CA ALA A 65 -1.53 37.67 5.36
C ALA A 65 -2.80 36.82 5.47
N ILE A 66 -2.85 35.68 4.78
CA ILE A 66 -3.96 34.72 4.87
C ILE A 66 -4.07 34.17 6.29
N LEU A 67 -2.95 33.71 6.87
CA LEU A 67 -2.93 33.16 8.23
C LEU A 67 -3.44 34.17 9.26
N LYS A 68 -2.93 35.41 9.21
CA LYS A 68 -3.39 36.49 10.10
C LYS A 68 -4.88 36.80 9.90
N GLY A 69 -5.36 36.75 8.66
CA GLY A 69 -6.78 36.94 8.36
C GLY A 69 -7.67 35.85 8.96
N VAL A 70 -7.21 34.59 8.97
CA VAL A 70 -7.92 33.46 9.59
C VAL A 70 -7.82 33.51 11.12
N GLU A 71 -6.64 33.81 11.67
CA GLU A 71 -6.44 33.94 13.12
C GLU A 71 -7.28 35.07 13.73
N GLY A 72 -7.41 36.19 13.02
CA GLY A 72 -8.24 37.32 13.42
C GLY A 72 -9.71 37.24 12.99
N PHE A 73 -10.12 36.13 12.37
CA PHE A 73 -11.48 35.98 11.89
C PHE A 73 -12.45 35.82 13.07
N ASP A 74 -13.36 36.79 13.24
CA ASP A 74 -14.44 36.70 14.22
C ASP A 74 -15.62 35.90 13.63
N PRO A 75 -15.93 34.70 14.16
CA PRO A 75 -17.03 33.86 13.68
C PRO A 75 -18.40 34.52 13.82
N ASN A 76 -18.56 35.51 14.70
CA ASN A 76 -19.82 36.25 14.87
C ASN A 76 -20.18 37.11 13.65
N ASN A 77 -19.21 37.38 12.75
CA ASN A 77 -19.45 38.05 11.48
C ASN A 77 -20.05 37.12 10.42
N LEU A 78 -20.14 35.82 10.68
CA LEU A 78 -20.85 34.89 9.78
C LEU A 78 -22.35 35.21 9.81
N LYS A 79 -22.95 35.27 8.62
CA LYS A 79 -24.40 35.43 8.50
C LYS A 79 -25.08 34.18 9.05
N HIS A 80 -26.15 34.36 9.83
CA HIS A 80 -27.01 33.26 10.21
C HIS A 80 -27.55 32.56 8.96
N THR A 81 -27.38 31.25 8.92
CA THR A 81 -27.95 30.37 7.90
C THR A 81 -28.72 29.25 8.60
N GLU A 82 -29.92 28.97 8.13
CA GLU A 82 -30.73 27.85 8.61
C GLU A 82 -30.40 26.62 7.77
N THR A 83 -29.70 25.64 8.35
CA THR A 83 -29.44 24.35 7.72
C THR A 83 -30.57 23.37 8.02
N GLN A 84 -31.31 22.94 7.00
CA GLN A 84 -32.30 21.87 7.13
C GLN A 84 -31.65 20.51 6.88
N GLU A 85 -31.38 19.78 7.96
CA GLU A 85 -30.99 18.36 7.90
C GLU A 85 -32.25 17.50 7.74
N LYS A 86 -32.52 17.01 6.52
CA LYS A 86 -33.65 16.10 6.29
C LYS A 86 -33.31 14.68 6.71
N ILE A 87 -33.39 14.39 8.00
CA ILE A 87 -33.58 13.01 8.48
C ILE A 87 -35.08 12.72 8.41
N VAL A 88 -35.58 12.37 7.22
CA VAL A 88 -36.94 11.84 7.10
C VAL A 88 -36.92 10.37 7.48
N LEU A 89 -37.64 10.02 8.54
CA LEU A 89 -37.93 8.62 8.85
C LEU A 89 -38.74 8.04 7.68
N PRO A 90 -38.51 6.78 7.28
CA PRO A 90 -39.30 6.14 6.25
C PRO A 90 -40.78 6.13 6.66
N ASP A 91 -41.66 6.48 5.72
CA ASP A 91 -43.10 6.50 5.94
C ASP A 91 -43.63 5.07 6.19
N LYS A 92 -44.81 4.97 6.80
CA LYS A 92 -45.45 3.67 7.11
C LYS A 92 -45.61 2.79 5.88
N GLU A 93 -45.91 3.37 4.72
CA GLU A 93 -46.03 2.65 3.45
C GLU A 93 -44.71 1.99 3.03
N VAL A 94 -43.59 2.70 3.19
CA VAL A 94 -42.24 2.18 2.88
C VAL A 94 -41.91 0.99 3.79
N ILE A 95 -42.22 1.12 5.08
CA ILE A 95 -41.98 0.07 6.08
C ILE A 95 -42.87 -1.16 5.80
N GLU A 96 -44.14 -0.97 5.45
CA GLU A 96 -45.06 -2.06 5.15
C GLU A 96 -44.68 -2.79 3.87
N SER A 97 -44.25 -2.05 2.83
CA SER A 97 -43.76 -2.62 1.58
C SER A 97 -42.50 -3.45 1.80
N GLU A 98 -41.51 -2.92 2.54
CA GLU A 98 -40.28 -3.65 2.86
C GLU A 98 -40.57 -4.91 3.69
N LYS A 99 -41.44 -4.81 4.69
CA LYS A 99 -41.89 -5.97 5.48
C LYS A 99 -42.61 -7.01 4.64
N GLY A 100 -43.36 -6.60 3.62
CA GLY A 100 -43.99 -7.47 2.66
C GLY A 100 -42.98 -8.23 1.80
N GLN A 101 -41.96 -7.53 1.28
CA GLN A 101 -40.88 -8.15 0.52
C GLN A 101 -40.08 -9.16 1.36
N LEU A 102 -39.71 -8.80 2.59
CA LEU A 102 -38.98 -9.70 3.48
C LEU A 102 -39.75 -11.00 3.75
N LYS A 103 -41.06 -10.89 4.03
CA LYS A 103 -41.93 -12.07 4.22
C LYS A 103 -42.02 -12.94 2.96
N LEU A 104 -42.07 -12.33 1.78
CA LEU A 104 -42.08 -13.05 0.51
C LEU A 104 -40.77 -13.82 0.31
N MET A 105 -39.63 -13.16 0.56
CA MET A 105 -38.32 -13.79 0.44
C MET A 105 -38.16 -14.95 1.42
N GLU A 106 -38.51 -14.76 2.69
CA GLU A 106 -38.48 -15.81 3.72
C GLU A 106 -39.40 -16.98 3.35
N GLY A 107 -40.58 -16.69 2.82
CA GLY A 107 -41.53 -17.71 2.36
C GLY A 107 -41.00 -18.55 1.20
N ILE A 108 -40.19 -17.97 0.30
CA ILE A 108 -39.53 -18.69 -0.80
C ILE A 108 -38.33 -19.49 -0.29
N GLU A 109 -37.49 -18.88 0.56
CA GLU A 109 -36.28 -19.53 1.11
C GLU A 109 -36.62 -20.76 1.96
N THR A 110 -37.70 -20.68 2.74
CA THR A 110 -38.15 -21.78 3.62
C THR A 110 -39.18 -22.71 2.98
N PHE A 111 -39.51 -22.51 1.70
CA PHE A 111 -40.52 -23.33 1.03
C PHE A 111 -40.03 -24.76 0.83
N ASP A 112 -40.79 -25.73 1.35
CA ASP A 112 -40.54 -27.16 1.15
C ASP A 112 -41.18 -27.64 -0.16
N PRO A 113 -40.40 -28.01 -1.19
CA PRO A 113 -40.92 -28.49 -2.47
C PRO A 113 -41.77 -29.77 -2.34
N LYS A 114 -41.61 -30.54 -1.26
CA LYS A 114 -42.41 -31.76 -1.02
C LYS A 114 -43.88 -31.46 -0.71
N LYS A 115 -44.20 -30.21 -0.36
CA LYS A 115 -45.58 -29.73 -0.18
C LYS A 115 -46.30 -29.48 -1.51
N LEU A 116 -45.58 -29.50 -2.64
CA LEU A 116 -46.20 -29.39 -3.96
C LEU A 116 -46.99 -30.66 -4.27
N LYS A 117 -48.23 -30.48 -4.75
CA LYS A 117 -49.05 -31.59 -5.21
C LYS A 117 -48.49 -32.13 -6.53
N HIS A 118 -48.57 -33.45 -6.72
CA HIS A 118 -48.22 -34.06 -7.99
C HIS A 118 -49.10 -33.50 -9.11
N ALA A 119 -48.49 -33.03 -10.18
CA ALA A 119 -49.16 -32.54 -11.37
C ALA A 119 -48.67 -33.36 -12.58
N GLN A 120 -49.60 -34.01 -13.28
CA GLN A 120 -49.32 -34.69 -14.53
C GLN A 120 -49.44 -33.67 -15.67
N THR A 121 -48.31 -33.27 -16.24
CA THR A 121 -48.26 -32.36 -17.40
C THR A 121 -48.31 -33.18 -18.70
N GLN A 122 -49.16 -32.76 -19.65
CA GLN A 122 -49.16 -33.33 -21.01
C GLN A 122 -48.46 -32.34 -21.95
N GLU A 123 -47.30 -32.73 -22.45
CA GLU A 123 -46.59 -31.99 -23.50
C GLU A 123 -47.37 -32.14 -24.82
N LYS A 124 -47.83 -31.02 -25.38
CA LYS A 124 -48.68 -31.02 -26.59
C LYS A 124 -47.93 -31.32 -27.88
N ASN A 125 -46.60 -31.31 -27.85
CA ASN A 125 -45.76 -31.61 -29.00
C ASN A 125 -44.57 -32.50 -28.58
N PRO A 126 -44.83 -33.74 -28.13
CA PRO A 126 -43.76 -34.64 -27.75
C PRO A 126 -42.87 -34.88 -28.98
N LEU A 127 -41.56 -34.92 -28.77
CA LEU A 127 -40.62 -35.23 -29.84
C LEU A 127 -41.00 -36.58 -30.48
N PRO A 128 -40.96 -36.70 -31.82
CA PRO A 128 -41.27 -37.95 -32.49
C PRO A 128 -40.36 -39.06 -31.93
N THR A 129 -40.95 -40.23 -31.64
CA THR A 129 -40.16 -41.36 -31.14
C THR A 129 -39.22 -41.88 -32.23
N LYS A 130 -38.15 -42.59 -31.83
CA LYS A 130 -37.17 -43.14 -32.78
C LYS A 130 -37.84 -44.01 -33.85
N GLU A 131 -38.89 -44.76 -33.50
CA GLU A 131 -39.61 -45.56 -34.49
C GLU A 131 -40.29 -44.70 -35.57
N VAL A 132 -40.88 -43.56 -35.20
CA VAL A 132 -41.55 -42.64 -36.15
C VAL A 132 -40.52 -41.99 -37.07
N ILE A 133 -39.36 -41.59 -36.52
CA ILE A 133 -38.26 -41.01 -37.29
C ILE A 133 -37.70 -42.03 -38.29
N ASP A 134 -37.52 -43.28 -37.87
CA ASP A 134 -36.98 -44.34 -38.73
C ASP A 134 -37.97 -44.75 -39.82
N GLN A 135 -39.28 -44.70 -39.55
CA GLN A 135 -40.31 -44.91 -40.57
C GLN A 135 -40.34 -43.79 -41.63
N GLU A 136 -40.20 -42.53 -41.25
CA GLU A 136 -40.12 -41.42 -42.23
C GLU A 136 -38.83 -41.45 -43.06
N LYS A 137 -37.71 -41.94 -42.49
CA LYS A 137 -36.46 -42.12 -43.25
C LYS A 137 -36.49 -43.24 -44.28
N GLN A 138 -37.50 -44.11 -44.24
CA GLN A 138 -37.66 -45.23 -45.17
C GLN A 138 -38.57 -44.90 -46.38
N VAL A 139 -39.10 -43.67 -46.45
CA VAL A 139 -39.89 -43.14 -47.58
C VAL A 139 -39.00 -42.29 -48.48
#